data_AF-A0A4P9VIP4-F1
#
_entry.id   AF-A0A4P9VIP4-F1
#
_cell.length_a   1.000
_cell.length_b   1.000
_cell.length_c   1.000
_cell.angle_alpha   90.00
_cell.angle_beta   90.00
_cell.angle_gamma   90.00
#
_symmetry.space_group_name_H-M   'P 1'
#
loop_
_entity.id
_entity.type
_entity.pdbx_description
1 polymer ?
#
loop_
_entity_poly.entity_id
_entity_poly.type
_entity_poly.pdbx_seq_one_letter_code
_entity_poly.pdbx_strand_id
1 'polypeptide(L)'
;MKKKDIKEIITCLGEERRLFYYHKDRYCFDLLRYAMAKNKHQTCKLNQLKQSQFGQFFTKKSVKEALSTYGQGKISQDQLACCWLEKPFIFVLTLDCWGNGDRGWDQTSRNQSNLVLQINFTGEHLDNYYSLIKPDKDDEGPFASDSHPINTKGRHTMAWVRLDFDLDTNEALIEEVQNDWLRDANRAYMRLKTRRKRNPNLKPSDVWYSINGDYEGLSRYVETILPPTNKFGLKHHWQQPYSLFEKNWALLKSTTTPMKREKK
;
A
#
# COMPACT_ATOMS: atom_id res chain seq x y z
N MET A 1 -8.62 18.97 1.98
CA MET A 1 -9.81 18.86 2.86
C MET A 1 -9.71 19.83 4.02
N LYS A 2 -10.82 20.37 4.52
CA LYS A 2 -10.78 21.24 5.71
C LYS A 2 -10.32 20.40 6.92
N LYS A 3 -9.45 20.98 7.75
CA LYS A 3 -8.87 20.30 8.93
C LYS A 3 -9.93 19.82 9.92
N LYS A 4 -11.07 20.50 9.99
CA LYS A 4 -12.22 20.08 10.81
C LYS A 4 -12.78 18.73 10.34
N ASP A 5 -13.02 18.58 9.03
CA ASP A 5 -13.60 17.37 8.44
C ASP A 5 -12.67 16.17 8.63
N ILE A 6 -11.35 16.37 8.45
CA ILE A 6 -10.34 15.33 8.72
C ILE A 6 -10.39 14.89 10.20
N LYS A 7 -10.43 15.84 11.13
CA LYS A 7 -10.52 15.52 12.56
C LYS A 7 -11.78 14.73 12.89
N GLU A 8 -12.91 15.08 12.29
CA GLU A 8 -14.17 14.36 12.46
C GLU A 8 -14.05 12.92 11.95
N ILE A 9 -13.51 12.73 10.74
CA ILE A 9 -13.25 11.39 10.19
C ILE A 9 -12.33 10.57 11.09
N ILE A 10 -11.22 11.15 11.57
CA ILE A 10 -10.28 10.48 12.48
C ILE A 10 -10.94 10.15 13.82
N THR A 11 -11.79 11.02 14.34
CA THR A 11 -12.52 10.75 15.60
C THR A 11 -13.48 9.57 15.41
N CYS A 12 -14.20 9.55 14.29
CA CYS A 12 -15.18 8.49 14.00
C CYS A 12 -14.53 7.14 13.63
N LEU A 13 -13.34 7.14 13.02
CA LEU A 13 -12.74 5.95 12.39
C LEU A 13 -11.32 5.60 12.89
N GLY A 14 -10.67 6.47 13.64
CA GLY A 14 -9.24 6.37 13.94
C GLY A 14 -8.89 5.60 15.21
N GLU A 15 -9.84 5.40 16.13
CA GLU A 15 -9.59 4.79 17.44
C GLU A 15 -9.62 3.25 17.41
N GLU A 16 -10.29 2.66 16.42
CA GLU A 16 -10.40 1.21 16.31
C GLU A 16 -9.13 0.59 15.73
N ARG A 17 -8.62 -0.46 16.38
CA ARG A 17 -7.52 -1.26 15.84
C ARG A 17 -7.98 -1.99 14.57
N ARG A 18 -7.47 -1.56 13.42
CA ARG A 18 -7.76 -2.16 12.12
C ARG A 18 -6.58 -2.96 11.60
N LEU A 19 -6.82 -4.24 11.33
CA LEU A 19 -5.82 -5.13 10.75
C LEU A 19 -6.06 -5.29 9.26
N PHE A 20 -5.00 -5.13 8.48
CA PHE A 20 -4.98 -5.43 7.07
C PHE A 20 -4.13 -6.66 6.81
N TYR A 21 -4.76 -7.69 6.25
CA TYR A 21 -4.15 -8.97 5.97
C TYR A 21 -3.86 -9.06 4.47
N TYR A 22 -2.60 -9.01 4.11
CA TYR A 22 -2.16 -9.03 2.72
C TYR A 22 -1.44 -10.34 2.41
N HIS A 23 -1.80 -10.97 1.30
CA HIS A 23 -0.95 -11.95 0.64
C HIS A 23 -0.76 -11.58 -0.82
N LYS A 24 0.20 -12.20 -1.47
CA LYS A 24 0.50 -11.93 -2.87
C LYS A 24 -0.77 -12.08 -3.73
N ASP A 25 -0.97 -11.10 -4.61
CA ASP A 25 -2.12 -11.00 -5.53
C ASP A 25 -3.51 -10.89 -4.87
N ARG A 26 -3.59 -10.66 -3.55
CA ARG A 26 -4.87 -10.44 -2.84
C ARG A 26 -5.75 -9.38 -3.50
N TYR A 27 -5.13 -8.28 -3.95
CA TYR A 27 -5.83 -7.18 -4.62
C TYR A 27 -6.63 -7.62 -5.86
N CYS A 28 -6.24 -8.72 -6.51
CA CYS A 28 -6.98 -9.25 -7.66
C CYS A 28 -8.38 -9.69 -7.23
N PHE A 29 -8.50 -10.38 -6.09
CA PHE A 29 -9.79 -10.82 -5.56
C PHE A 29 -10.61 -9.64 -5.04
N ASP A 30 -9.97 -8.68 -4.36
CA ASP A 30 -10.67 -7.49 -3.86
C ASP A 30 -11.23 -6.64 -5.00
N LEU A 31 -10.48 -6.46 -6.10
CA LEU A 31 -10.96 -5.73 -7.28
C LEU A 31 -12.04 -6.48 -8.05
N LEU A 32 -11.93 -7.81 -8.18
CA LEU A 32 -13.00 -8.62 -8.76
C LEU A 32 -14.29 -8.51 -7.93
N ARG A 33 -14.18 -8.56 -6.60
CA ARG A 33 -15.31 -8.40 -5.68
C ARG A 33 -15.92 -7.00 -5.80
N TYR A 34 -15.09 -5.97 -5.83
CA TYR A 34 -15.54 -4.59 -6.05
C TYR A 34 -16.27 -4.44 -7.39
N ALA A 35 -15.75 -5.04 -8.46
CA ALA A 35 -16.38 -5.00 -9.78
C ALA A 35 -17.73 -5.74 -9.80
N MET A 36 -17.82 -6.87 -9.11
CA MET A 36 -19.09 -7.58 -8.93
C MET A 36 -20.12 -6.73 -8.19
N ALA A 37 -19.71 -6.11 -7.07
CA ALA A 37 -20.57 -5.23 -6.28
C ALA A 37 -21.05 -4.01 -7.08
N LYS A 38 -20.14 -3.36 -7.83
CA LYS A 38 -20.46 -2.23 -8.71
C LYS A 38 -21.51 -2.60 -9.76
N ASN A 39 -21.45 -3.83 -10.29
CA ASN A 39 -22.42 -4.34 -11.25
C ASN A 39 -23.63 -5.04 -10.60
N LYS A 40 -23.80 -4.91 -9.27
CA LYS A 40 -24.90 -5.51 -8.49
C LYS A 40 -25.01 -7.03 -8.65
N HIS A 41 -23.88 -7.71 -8.84
CA HIS A 41 -23.82 -9.16 -8.95
C HIS A 41 -23.32 -9.79 -7.65
N GLN A 42 -24.14 -10.59 -6.97
CA GLN A 42 -23.67 -11.37 -5.83
C GLN A 42 -22.83 -12.59 -6.26
N THR A 43 -23.16 -13.15 -7.43
CA THR A 43 -22.49 -14.32 -8.03
C THR A 43 -22.29 -14.09 -9.52
N CYS A 44 -21.11 -14.44 -10.04
CA CYS A 44 -20.77 -14.31 -11.47
C CYS A 44 -20.19 -15.62 -12.02
N LYS A 45 -20.35 -15.85 -13.33
CA LYS A 45 -19.59 -16.91 -14.01
C LYS A 45 -18.12 -16.46 -14.12
N LEU A 46 -17.18 -17.36 -13.83
CA LEU A 46 -15.74 -17.10 -13.96
C LEU A 46 -15.39 -16.66 -15.38
N ASN A 47 -16.07 -17.19 -16.41
CA ASN A 47 -15.83 -16.78 -17.79
C ASN A 47 -16.20 -15.31 -18.04
N GLN A 48 -17.25 -14.79 -17.39
CA GLN A 48 -17.62 -13.37 -17.50
C GLN A 48 -16.55 -12.48 -16.85
N LEU A 49 -16.02 -12.89 -15.70
CA LEU A 49 -14.93 -12.17 -15.04
C LEU A 49 -13.64 -12.20 -15.88
N LYS A 50 -13.33 -13.33 -16.53
CA LYS A 50 -12.20 -13.46 -17.47
C LYS A 50 -12.31 -12.54 -18.69
N GLN A 51 -13.52 -12.32 -19.18
CA GLN A 51 -13.80 -11.44 -20.32
C GLN A 51 -13.88 -9.95 -19.93
N SER A 52 -13.85 -9.62 -18.64
CA SER A 52 -13.82 -8.24 -18.17
C SER A 52 -12.43 -7.62 -18.29
N GLN A 53 -12.31 -6.33 -17.95
CA GLN A 53 -11.03 -5.61 -17.82
C GLN A 53 -10.04 -6.28 -16.83
N PHE A 54 -10.52 -7.20 -15.99
CA PHE A 54 -9.70 -7.94 -15.02
C PHE A 54 -9.22 -9.30 -15.55
N GLY A 55 -9.43 -9.61 -16.84
CA GLY A 55 -9.03 -10.89 -17.44
C GLY A 55 -7.57 -11.26 -17.21
N GLN A 56 -6.67 -10.26 -17.21
CA GLN A 56 -5.25 -10.46 -16.91
C GLN A 56 -4.98 -11.06 -15.53
N PHE A 57 -5.85 -10.86 -14.54
CA PHE A 57 -5.65 -11.44 -13.20
C PHE A 57 -5.68 -12.97 -13.24
N PHE A 58 -6.44 -13.56 -14.15
CA PHE A 58 -6.55 -15.02 -14.29
C PHE A 58 -5.29 -15.68 -14.87
N THR A 59 -4.33 -14.88 -15.36
CA THR A 59 -3.00 -15.37 -15.77
C THR A 59 -2.05 -15.57 -14.59
N LYS A 60 -2.36 -14.96 -13.44
CA LYS A 60 -1.54 -15.08 -12.23
C LYS A 60 -1.71 -16.47 -11.63
N LYS A 61 -0.59 -17.12 -11.30
CA LYS A 61 -0.56 -18.48 -10.72
C LYS A 61 -1.46 -18.60 -9.49
N SER A 62 -1.30 -17.69 -8.53
CA SER A 62 -2.11 -17.59 -7.32
C SER A 62 -3.61 -17.49 -7.63
N VAL A 63 -4.01 -16.59 -8.51
CA VAL A 63 -5.43 -16.44 -8.89
C VAL A 63 -5.97 -17.70 -9.57
N LYS A 64 -5.19 -18.31 -10.47
CA LYS A 64 -5.58 -19.56 -11.13
C LYS A 64 -5.75 -20.72 -10.15
N GLU A 65 -4.84 -20.86 -9.19
CA GLU A 65 -4.87 -21.89 -8.15
C GLU A 65 -6.04 -21.70 -7.20
N ALA A 66 -6.29 -20.47 -6.74
CA ALA A 66 -7.44 -20.18 -5.89
C ALA A 66 -8.76 -20.50 -6.61
N LEU A 67 -8.87 -20.09 -7.87
CA LEU A 67 -10.14 -20.17 -8.61
C LEU A 67 -10.40 -21.53 -9.26
N SER A 68 -9.42 -22.43 -9.34
CA SER A 68 -9.58 -23.76 -9.94
C SER A 68 -10.48 -24.69 -9.11
N THR A 69 -10.60 -24.43 -7.81
CA THR A 69 -11.40 -25.21 -6.87
C THR A 69 -12.91 -25.01 -7.05
N TYR A 70 -13.34 -23.95 -7.76
CA TYR A 70 -14.75 -23.64 -8.00
C TYR A 70 -15.27 -24.37 -9.26
N GLY A 71 -15.54 -25.66 -9.11
CA GLY A 71 -15.88 -26.60 -10.19
C GLY A 71 -17.15 -26.29 -11.01
N GLN A 72 -18.05 -25.44 -10.50
CA GLN A 72 -19.27 -25.03 -11.24
C GLN A 72 -19.04 -23.81 -12.15
N GLY A 73 -17.81 -23.28 -12.21
CA GLY A 73 -17.48 -22.12 -13.04
C GLY A 73 -18.18 -20.83 -12.61
N LYS A 74 -18.72 -20.77 -11.39
CA LYS A 74 -19.34 -19.60 -10.75
C LYS A 74 -18.63 -19.30 -9.44
N ILE A 75 -18.58 -18.03 -9.08
CA ILE A 75 -18.03 -17.57 -7.80
C ILE A 75 -18.88 -16.43 -7.22
N SER A 76 -19.07 -16.43 -5.92
CA SER A 76 -19.73 -15.36 -5.17
C SER A 76 -18.73 -14.32 -4.64
N GLN A 77 -19.25 -13.15 -4.25
CA GLN A 77 -18.45 -12.12 -3.59
C GLN A 77 -17.81 -12.63 -2.28
N ASP A 78 -18.56 -13.43 -1.51
CA ASP A 78 -18.08 -13.99 -0.24
C ASP A 78 -16.99 -15.04 -0.46
N GLN A 79 -17.14 -15.86 -1.50
CA GLN A 79 -16.12 -16.83 -1.91
C GLN A 79 -14.81 -16.12 -2.31
N LEU A 80 -14.88 -15.02 -3.06
CA LEU A 80 -13.70 -14.20 -3.39
C LEU A 80 -13.03 -13.62 -2.13
N ALA A 81 -13.82 -13.21 -1.12
CA ALA A 81 -13.28 -12.68 0.13
C ALA A 81 -12.52 -13.73 0.95
N CYS A 82 -12.90 -15.01 0.80
CA CYS A 82 -12.33 -16.17 1.46
C CYS A 82 -11.20 -16.86 0.67
N CYS A 83 -10.78 -16.33 -0.48
CA CYS A 83 -9.63 -16.84 -1.22
C CYS A 83 -8.31 -16.48 -0.51
N TRP A 84 -7.83 -17.37 0.36
CA TRP A 84 -6.55 -17.27 1.06
C TRP A 84 -5.65 -18.43 0.66
N LEU A 85 -4.54 -18.15 -0.04
CA LEU A 85 -3.62 -19.20 -0.51
C LEU A 85 -2.35 -19.33 0.34
N GLU A 86 -1.98 -18.27 1.03
CA GLU A 86 -0.72 -18.19 1.76
C GLU A 86 -0.95 -17.50 3.11
N LYS A 87 -0.03 -17.71 4.06
CA LYS A 87 0.01 -16.97 5.31
C LYS A 87 0.12 -15.46 5.00
N PRO A 88 -0.81 -14.62 5.47
CA PRO A 88 -0.77 -13.20 5.15
C PRO A 88 0.31 -12.45 5.95
N PHE A 89 0.84 -11.41 5.34
CA PHE A 89 1.46 -10.29 6.04
C PHE A 89 0.36 -9.48 6.72
N ILE A 90 0.55 -9.22 8.01
CA ILE A 90 -0.40 -8.45 8.82
C ILE A 90 0.15 -7.03 8.94
N PHE A 91 -0.71 -6.05 8.74
CA PHE A 91 -0.43 -4.64 8.94
C PHE A 91 -1.48 -4.02 9.86
N VAL A 92 -1.11 -2.94 10.53
CA VAL A 92 -2.01 -2.13 11.36
C VAL A 92 -2.32 -0.86 10.60
N LEU A 93 -3.59 -0.61 10.32
CA LEU A 93 -4.04 0.62 9.67
C LEU A 93 -4.32 1.69 10.72
N THR A 94 -3.82 2.89 10.50
CA THR A 94 -4.16 4.10 11.27
C THR A 94 -4.52 5.24 10.34
N LEU A 95 -5.26 6.21 10.86
CA LEU A 95 -5.55 7.46 10.17
C LEU A 95 -4.81 8.61 10.83
N ASP A 96 -4.34 9.54 10.00
CA ASP A 96 -3.69 10.77 10.45
C ASP A 96 -4.01 11.94 9.50
N CYS A 97 -3.38 13.08 9.74
CA CYS A 97 -3.53 14.30 8.96
C CYS A 97 -2.17 14.76 8.42
N TRP A 98 -2.12 15.20 7.16
CA TRP A 98 -0.95 15.84 6.57
C TRP A 98 -1.25 17.27 6.14
N GLY A 99 -0.29 18.16 6.39
CA GLY A 99 -0.33 19.56 5.98
C GLY A 99 -1.11 20.49 6.92
N ASN A 100 -0.73 21.75 6.92
CA ASN A 100 -1.35 22.84 7.68
C ASN A 100 -2.06 23.89 6.80
N GLY A 101 -2.09 23.68 5.49
CA GLY A 101 -2.73 24.57 4.52
C GLY A 101 -1.75 25.46 3.77
N ASP A 102 -0.44 25.25 3.92
CA ASP A 102 0.60 25.86 3.10
C ASP A 102 1.00 24.90 1.98
N ARG A 103 0.43 25.10 0.79
CA ARG A 103 0.63 24.20 -0.35
C ARG A 103 2.09 24.00 -0.74
N GLY A 104 2.94 25.02 -0.57
CA GLY A 104 4.33 24.96 -0.96
C GLY A 104 5.12 24.01 -0.06
N TRP A 105 4.98 24.21 1.25
CA TRP A 105 5.65 23.39 2.25
C TRP A 105 5.00 22.02 2.42
N ASP A 106 3.68 21.95 2.40
CA ASP A 106 2.91 20.72 2.63
C ASP A 106 2.87 19.80 1.40
N GLN A 107 3.30 20.30 0.23
CA GLN A 107 3.28 19.57 -1.04
C GLN A 107 1.89 18.98 -1.36
N THR A 108 0.84 19.75 -1.10
CA THR A 108 -0.55 19.37 -1.35
C THR A 108 -1.04 19.97 -2.66
N SER A 109 -2.14 19.46 -3.20
CA SER A 109 -2.74 19.99 -4.43
C SER A 109 -3.47 21.32 -4.21
N ARG A 110 -3.92 21.59 -2.98
CA ARG A 110 -4.65 22.81 -2.56
C ARG A 110 -4.17 23.30 -1.19
N ASN A 111 -4.41 24.58 -0.87
CA ASN A 111 -4.09 25.21 0.45
C ASN A 111 -4.97 24.66 1.59
N GLN A 112 -4.91 23.36 1.83
CA GLN A 112 -5.62 22.60 2.84
C GLN A 112 -4.80 21.38 3.26
N SER A 113 -5.40 20.48 4.03
CA SER A 113 -4.77 19.26 4.54
C SER A 113 -5.29 18.01 3.82
N ASN A 114 -4.56 16.89 3.91
CA ASN A 114 -5.00 15.58 3.45
C ASN A 114 -5.31 14.65 4.63
N LEU A 115 -6.28 13.76 4.45
CA LEU A 115 -6.39 12.58 5.30
C LEU A 115 -5.26 11.61 4.91
N VAL A 116 -4.58 11.06 5.90
CA VAL A 116 -3.51 10.09 5.70
C VAL A 116 -4.01 8.73 6.13
N LEU A 117 -3.95 7.74 5.24
CA LEU A 117 -4.02 6.34 5.61
C LEU A 117 -2.60 5.80 5.79
N GLN A 118 -2.24 5.42 7.01
CA GLN A 118 -0.95 4.82 7.34
C GLN A 118 -1.08 3.31 7.39
N ILE A 119 -0.17 2.61 6.70
CA ILE A 119 -0.02 1.16 6.74
C ILE A 119 1.21 0.87 7.60
N ASN A 120 0.97 0.45 8.83
CA ASN A 120 2.02 0.28 9.82
C ASN A 120 2.39 -1.20 10.02
N PHE A 121 3.62 -1.41 10.45
CA PHE A 121 4.11 -2.72 10.86
C PHE A 121 3.48 -3.22 12.17
N THR A 122 3.58 -4.52 12.42
CA THR A 122 3.17 -5.18 13.67
C THR A 122 4.24 -5.06 14.75
N GLY A 123 3.94 -5.50 15.98
CA GLY A 123 4.92 -5.59 17.07
C GLY A 123 6.04 -6.56 16.78
N GLU A 124 5.71 -7.72 16.22
CA GLU A 124 6.71 -8.71 15.79
C GLU A 124 7.74 -8.12 14.82
N HIS A 125 7.31 -7.22 13.91
CA HIS A 125 8.25 -6.53 13.05
C HIS A 125 9.16 -5.56 13.82
N LEU A 126 8.63 -4.82 14.81
CA LEU A 126 9.44 -3.92 15.65
C LEU A 126 10.53 -4.71 16.39
N ASP A 127 10.20 -5.86 16.96
CA ASP A 127 11.17 -6.71 17.66
C ASP A 127 12.30 -7.18 16.72
N ASN A 128 11.94 -7.59 15.51
CA ASN A 128 12.92 -7.93 14.46
C ASN A 128 13.74 -6.71 14.02
N TYR A 129 13.12 -5.55 13.90
CA TYR A 129 13.80 -4.32 13.51
C TYR A 129 14.83 -3.90 14.57
N TYR A 130 14.47 -3.83 15.84
CA TYR A 130 15.40 -3.44 16.91
C TYR A 130 16.51 -4.47 17.13
N SER A 131 16.24 -5.76 16.90
CA SER A 131 17.28 -6.81 17.04
C SER A 131 18.26 -6.86 15.87
N LEU A 132 17.80 -6.57 14.64
CA LEU A 132 18.62 -6.70 13.43
C LEU A 132 19.25 -5.38 12.98
N ILE A 133 18.51 -4.26 13.02
CA ILE A 133 18.95 -2.94 12.56
C ILE A 133 19.63 -2.16 13.68
N LYS A 134 19.19 -2.38 14.92
CA LYS A 134 19.74 -1.76 16.13
C LYS A 134 19.87 -0.23 16.00
N PRO A 135 18.82 0.49 15.59
CA PRO A 135 18.89 1.96 15.53
C PRO A 135 19.15 2.55 16.92
N ASP A 136 19.61 3.79 16.96
CA ASP A 136 19.71 4.53 18.22
C ASP A 136 18.32 4.74 18.82
N LYS A 137 18.22 4.68 20.15
CA LYS A 137 16.94 4.73 20.85
C LYS A 137 16.24 6.09 20.76
N ASP A 138 17.01 7.14 20.54
CA ASP A 138 16.55 8.53 20.48
C ASP A 138 16.34 9.02 19.04
N ASP A 139 16.52 8.14 18.04
CA ASP A 139 16.33 8.43 16.62
C ASP A 139 15.07 7.71 16.10
N GLU A 140 14.36 8.34 15.17
CA GLU A 140 13.26 7.70 14.41
C GLU A 140 13.80 6.52 13.58
N GLY A 141 15.12 6.51 13.38
CA GLY A 141 15.88 5.45 12.75
C GLY A 141 16.04 5.66 11.25
N PRO A 142 16.79 4.78 10.56
CA PRO A 142 17.24 4.98 9.20
C PRO A 142 16.14 5.06 8.13
N PHE A 143 14.90 4.66 8.45
CA PHE A 143 13.84 4.46 7.46
C PHE A 143 12.58 5.29 7.72
N ALA A 144 12.58 6.12 8.76
CA ALA A 144 11.55 7.11 9.04
C ALA A 144 12.05 8.52 8.68
N SER A 145 11.12 9.44 8.46
CA SER A 145 11.42 10.83 8.09
C SER A 145 10.25 11.72 8.51
N ASP A 146 10.54 12.73 9.32
CA ASP A 146 9.60 13.77 9.77
C ASP A 146 8.92 14.55 8.62
N SER A 147 9.59 14.58 7.47
CA SER A 147 9.13 15.20 6.24
C SER A 147 8.09 14.35 5.51
N HIS A 148 7.67 13.21 6.08
CA HIS A 148 6.63 12.33 5.56
C HIS A 148 5.58 11.98 6.65
N PRO A 149 4.38 11.51 6.25
CA PRO A 149 3.32 11.09 7.18
C PRO A 149 3.65 9.80 7.99
N ILE A 150 4.50 9.91 8.99
CA ILE A 150 4.88 8.81 9.88
C ILE A 150 4.01 8.73 11.14
N ASN A 151 3.81 7.51 11.64
CA ASN A 151 3.09 7.25 12.88
C ASN A 151 4.02 7.46 14.09
N THR A 152 3.66 8.40 14.95
CA THR A 152 4.41 8.76 16.17
C THR A 152 3.91 8.06 17.44
N LYS A 153 2.86 7.23 17.33
CA LYS A 153 2.16 6.57 18.46
C LYS A 153 2.59 5.12 18.65
N GLY A 154 3.84 4.78 18.32
CA GLY A 154 4.47 3.51 18.69
C GLY A 154 4.44 2.40 17.63
N ARG A 155 4.04 2.69 16.39
CA ARG A 155 4.22 1.76 15.25
C ARG A 155 4.97 2.46 14.13
N HIS A 156 5.86 1.75 13.45
CA HIS A 156 6.54 2.28 12.27
C HIS A 156 5.64 2.19 11.03
N THR A 157 5.54 3.29 10.31
CA THR A 157 4.79 3.37 9.04
C THR A 157 5.62 2.77 7.92
N MET A 158 5.10 1.72 7.30
CA MET A 158 5.72 1.06 6.15
C MET A 158 5.43 1.81 4.85
N ALA A 159 4.17 2.25 4.72
CA ALA A 159 3.65 2.98 3.57
C ALA A 159 2.50 3.88 4.02
N TRP A 160 2.19 4.88 3.21
CA TRP A 160 1.10 5.81 3.47
C TRP A 160 0.43 6.26 2.17
N VAL A 161 -0.81 6.69 2.31
CA VAL A 161 -1.62 7.25 1.21
C VAL A 161 -2.19 8.58 1.66
N ARG A 162 -1.96 9.64 0.89
CA ARG A 162 -2.62 10.94 1.08
C ARG A 162 -3.90 10.99 0.25
N LEU A 163 -5.01 11.20 0.94
CA LEU A 163 -6.35 11.21 0.40
C LEU A 163 -6.95 12.61 0.58
N ASP A 164 -7.57 13.11 -0.48
CA ASP A 164 -8.41 14.27 -0.45
C ASP A 164 -9.83 13.90 -0.87
N PHE A 165 -10.76 13.89 0.09
CA PHE A 165 -12.17 13.63 -0.16
C PHE A 165 -12.92 14.92 -0.50
N ASP A 166 -13.73 14.82 -1.54
CA ASP A 166 -14.85 15.71 -1.77
C ASP A 166 -16.13 15.03 -1.28
N LEU A 167 -16.62 15.49 -0.13
CA LEU A 167 -17.80 14.93 0.51
C LEU A 167 -19.09 15.28 -0.24
N ASP A 168 -19.09 16.33 -1.06
CA ASP A 168 -20.28 16.73 -1.83
C ASP A 168 -20.48 15.81 -3.04
N THR A 169 -19.40 15.37 -3.66
CA THR A 169 -19.42 14.50 -4.85
C THR A 169 -19.21 13.01 -4.53
N ASN A 170 -18.85 12.67 -3.28
CA ASN A 170 -18.38 11.34 -2.87
C ASN A 170 -17.18 10.85 -3.70
N GLU A 171 -16.33 11.77 -4.14
CA GLU A 171 -15.10 11.46 -4.85
C GLU A 171 -13.90 11.58 -3.90
N ALA A 172 -12.84 10.82 -4.22
CA ALA A 172 -11.57 10.88 -3.50
C ALA A 172 -10.44 11.02 -4.51
N LEU A 173 -9.64 12.08 -4.35
CA LEU A 173 -8.35 12.20 -5.00
C LEU A 173 -7.31 11.46 -4.15
N ILE A 174 -6.66 10.47 -4.74
CA ILE A 174 -5.43 9.90 -4.19
C ILE A 174 -4.31 10.81 -4.65
N GLU A 175 -3.86 11.71 -3.77
CA GLU A 175 -2.79 12.66 -4.11
C GLU A 175 -1.46 11.92 -4.25
N GLU A 176 -1.19 10.99 -3.35
CA GLU A 176 0.09 10.32 -3.30
C GLU A 176 0.02 8.98 -2.57
N VAL A 177 0.83 8.03 -3.04
CA VAL A 177 1.07 6.73 -2.41
C VAL A 177 2.58 6.54 -2.34
N GLN A 178 3.13 6.38 -1.14
CA GLN A 178 4.56 6.12 -0.96
C GLN A 178 4.83 4.97 0.01
N ASN A 179 6.02 4.38 -0.13
CA ASN A 179 6.53 3.27 0.68
C ASN A 179 8.00 3.48 1.06
N ASP A 180 8.29 4.65 1.64
CA ASP A 180 9.64 5.14 1.91
C ASP A 180 10.48 4.11 2.66
N TRP A 181 9.89 3.50 3.68
CA TRP A 181 10.56 2.50 4.51
C TRP A 181 11.17 1.36 3.69
N LEU A 182 10.37 0.74 2.81
CA LEU A 182 10.83 -0.39 2.00
C LEU A 182 11.87 0.05 0.97
N ARG A 183 11.68 1.24 0.39
CA ARG A 183 12.57 1.82 -0.61
C ARG A 183 13.95 2.12 0.00
N ASP A 184 13.98 2.74 1.18
CA ASP A 184 15.20 3.18 1.84
C ASP A 184 15.94 2.02 2.49
N ALA A 185 15.25 1.06 3.09
CA ALA A 185 15.86 -0.19 3.55
C ALA A 185 16.53 -0.96 2.39
N ASN A 186 15.84 -1.09 1.25
CA ASN A 186 16.41 -1.73 0.07
C ASN A 186 17.58 -0.92 -0.53
N ARG A 187 17.50 0.41 -0.52
CA ARG A 187 18.59 1.30 -0.96
C ARG A 187 19.83 1.10 -0.10
N ALA A 188 19.68 1.10 1.23
CA ALA A 188 20.76 0.86 2.17
C ALA A 188 21.42 -0.50 1.93
N TYR A 189 20.62 -1.57 1.85
CA TYR A 189 21.12 -2.93 1.60
C TYR A 189 21.84 -3.05 0.25
N MET A 190 21.25 -2.56 -0.85
CA MET A 190 21.85 -2.66 -2.18
C MET A 190 23.14 -1.83 -2.29
N ARG A 191 23.20 -0.65 -1.64
CA ARG A 191 24.41 0.17 -1.57
C ARG A 191 25.51 -0.56 -0.80
N LEU A 192 25.20 -1.13 0.37
CA LEU A 192 26.15 -1.89 1.18
C LEU A 192 26.66 -3.13 0.42
N LYS A 193 25.75 -3.94 -0.12
CA LYS A 193 26.05 -5.15 -0.90
C LYS A 193 26.98 -4.86 -2.07
N THR A 194 26.75 -3.74 -2.76
CA THR A 194 27.59 -3.32 -3.89
C THR A 194 28.99 -2.90 -3.44
N ARG A 195 29.10 -2.11 -2.35
CA ARG A 195 30.40 -1.65 -1.82
C ARG A 195 31.20 -2.78 -1.19
N ARG A 196 30.54 -3.77 -0.58
CA ARG A 196 31.19 -4.96 0.00
C ARG A 196 31.88 -5.86 -1.03
N LYS A 197 31.54 -5.76 -2.32
CA LYS A 197 32.31 -6.40 -3.40
C LYS A 197 33.76 -5.89 -3.49
N ARG A 198 34.00 -4.65 -3.04
CA ARG A 198 35.32 -4.00 -3.06
C ARG A 198 35.96 -3.98 -1.68
N ASN A 199 35.16 -3.84 -0.63
CA ASN A 199 35.62 -3.88 0.77
C ASN A 199 34.68 -4.77 1.59
N PRO A 200 35.01 -6.07 1.78
CA PRO A 200 34.18 -7.01 2.52
C PRO A 200 33.91 -6.63 3.98
N ASN A 201 34.70 -5.74 4.58
CA ASN A 201 34.56 -5.36 6.00
C ASN A 201 33.67 -4.12 6.21
N LEU A 202 33.09 -3.55 5.15
CA LEU A 202 32.24 -2.37 5.24
C LEU A 202 31.00 -2.65 6.08
N LYS A 203 30.73 -1.80 7.07
CA LYS A 203 29.59 -1.90 7.97
C LYS A 203 28.36 -1.18 7.39
N PRO A 204 27.14 -1.53 7.82
CA PRO A 204 25.94 -0.77 7.46
C PRO A 204 26.02 0.72 7.82
N SER A 205 26.59 1.06 8.98
CA SER A 205 26.82 2.44 9.41
C SER A 205 27.61 3.28 8.39
N ASP A 206 28.48 2.65 7.57
CA ASP A 206 29.28 3.32 6.55
C ASP A 206 28.48 3.74 5.30
N VAL A 207 27.25 3.23 5.14
CA VAL A 207 26.31 3.64 4.09
C VAL A 207 25.12 4.40 4.62
N TRP A 208 24.76 4.19 5.89
CA TRP A 208 23.66 4.85 6.58
C TRP A 208 23.94 4.85 8.07
N TYR A 209 24.19 6.03 8.65
CA TYR A 209 24.79 6.15 9.98
C TYR A 209 23.95 5.52 11.10
N SER A 210 22.63 5.56 11.01
CA SER A 210 21.69 5.03 12.01
C SER A 210 21.40 3.51 11.89
N ILE A 211 22.19 2.77 11.09
CA ILE A 211 22.16 1.30 11.08
C ILE A 211 23.35 0.76 11.88
N ASN A 212 23.15 0.44 13.16
CA ASN A 212 24.20 -0.13 14.02
C ASN A 212 24.24 -1.68 13.99
N GLY A 213 23.33 -2.31 13.24
CA GLY A 213 23.38 -3.73 12.92
C GLY A 213 24.60 -4.13 12.08
N ASP A 214 24.78 -5.42 11.87
CA ASP A 214 25.78 -5.97 10.94
C ASP A 214 25.19 -6.22 9.55
N TYR A 215 26.04 -6.65 8.61
CA TYR A 215 25.63 -6.90 7.23
C TYR A 215 24.56 -8.00 7.15
N GLU A 216 24.74 -9.06 7.93
CA GLU A 216 23.87 -10.22 8.03
C GLU A 216 22.50 -9.82 8.60
N GLY A 217 22.47 -8.97 9.62
CA GLY A 217 21.27 -8.38 10.21
C GLY A 217 20.50 -7.55 9.20
N LEU A 218 21.17 -6.62 8.49
CA LEU A 218 20.53 -5.83 7.45
C LEU A 218 20.03 -6.70 6.28
N SER A 219 20.82 -7.70 5.84
CA SER A 219 20.44 -8.63 4.78
C SER A 219 19.19 -9.42 5.17
N ARG A 220 19.18 -10.01 6.38
CA ARG A 220 18.03 -10.75 6.90
C ARG A 220 16.81 -9.86 7.03
N TYR A 221 16.98 -8.64 7.53
CA TYR A 221 15.89 -7.68 7.66
C TYR A 221 15.24 -7.40 6.30
N VAL A 222 16.03 -7.07 5.28
CA VAL A 222 15.50 -6.70 3.96
C VAL A 222 14.98 -7.90 3.16
N GLU A 223 15.65 -9.05 3.23
CA GLU A 223 15.32 -10.20 2.37
C GLU A 223 14.26 -11.14 2.98
N THR A 224 14.14 -11.16 4.32
CA THR A 224 13.28 -12.13 5.03
C THR A 224 12.18 -11.46 5.85
N ILE A 225 12.51 -10.41 6.60
CA ILE A 225 11.54 -9.77 7.52
C ILE A 225 10.63 -8.81 6.78
N LEU A 226 11.21 -7.94 5.94
CA LEU A 226 10.42 -7.00 5.17
C LEU A 226 9.52 -7.71 4.17
N PRO A 227 8.29 -7.22 3.97
CA PRO A 227 7.45 -7.70 2.91
C PRO A 227 8.20 -7.63 1.57
N PRO A 228 8.16 -8.68 0.75
CA PRO A 228 9.05 -8.82 -0.40
C PRO A 228 8.77 -7.78 -1.49
N THR A 229 9.58 -6.73 -1.57
CA THR A 229 9.52 -5.64 -2.57
C THR A 229 9.51 -6.16 -4.02
N ASN A 230 10.25 -7.24 -4.29
CA ASN A 230 10.28 -7.91 -5.60
C ASN A 230 9.02 -8.75 -5.92
N LYS A 231 8.21 -9.11 -4.91
CA LYS A 231 6.95 -9.87 -5.10
C LYS A 231 5.70 -8.98 -5.16
N PHE A 232 5.79 -7.70 -4.78
CA PHE A 232 4.70 -6.73 -4.94
C PHE A 232 4.56 -6.20 -6.38
N GLY A 233 5.37 -6.66 -7.34
CA GLY A 233 5.32 -6.14 -8.72
C GLY A 233 5.81 -4.69 -8.84
N LEU A 234 6.51 -4.18 -7.83
CA LEU A 234 6.90 -2.76 -7.75
C LEU A 234 8.17 -2.42 -8.55
N LYS A 235 8.82 -3.42 -9.17
CA LYS A 235 10.10 -3.24 -9.88
C LYS A 235 10.02 -2.36 -11.14
N HIS A 236 8.84 -2.14 -11.73
CA HIS A 236 8.70 -1.42 -13.00
C HIS A 236 7.56 -0.38 -13.07
N HIS A 237 6.81 -0.12 -11.99
CA HIS A 237 5.60 0.71 -12.09
C HIS A 237 5.63 2.03 -11.31
N TRP A 238 6.69 2.33 -10.56
CA TRP A 238 6.75 3.56 -9.75
C TRP A 238 7.81 4.58 -10.21
N GLN A 239 8.55 4.30 -11.29
CA GLN A 239 9.30 5.35 -12.02
C GLN A 239 8.42 6.11 -13.04
N GLN A 240 7.15 5.74 -13.17
CA GLN A 240 6.17 6.40 -14.04
C GLN A 240 4.78 6.32 -13.37
N PRO A 241 4.45 7.16 -12.37
CA PRO A 241 3.20 7.04 -11.62
C PRO A 241 1.93 7.27 -12.47
N TYR A 242 2.06 7.80 -13.69
CA TYR A 242 0.91 8.18 -14.49
C TYR A 242 0.34 7.03 -15.36
N SER A 243 1.15 6.12 -15.91
CA SER A 243 0.66 5.34 -17.07
C SER A 243 -0.25 4.13 -16.76
N LEU A 244 -0.11 3.44 -15.63
CA LEU A 244 -0.90 2.23 -15.36
C LEU A 244 -2.23 2.52 -14.64
N PHE A 245 -2.23 3.54 -13.79
CA PHE A 245 -3.43 4.03 -13.13
C PHE A 245 -4.29 4.81 -14.15
N GLU A 246 -3.71 5.67 -15.00
CA GLU A 246 -4.46 6.31 -16.09
C GLU A 246 -4.97 5.30 -17.13
N LYS A 247 -4.19 4.27 -17.50
CA LYS A 247 -4.69 3.28 -18.47
C LYS A 247 -5.90 2.50 -17.94
N ASN A 248 -5.89 2.11 -16.67
CA ASN A 248 -7.03 1.41 -16.06
C ASN A 248 -8.17 2.36 -15.65
N TRP A 249 -7.88 3.64 -15.37
CA TRP A 249 -8.87 4.67 -15.02
C TRP A 249 -9.55 5.30 -16.24
N ALA A 250 -8.82 5.49 -17.35
CA ALA A 250 -9.39 5.93 -18.63
C ALA A 250 -10.35 4.87 -19.20
N LEU A 251 -10.07 3.58 -18.97
CA LEU A 251 -11.00 2.48 -19.27
C LEU A 251 -12.25 2.49 -18.38
N LEU A 252 -12.17 3.02 -17.16
CA LEU A 252 -13.33 3.21 -16.28
C LEU A 252 -14.21 4.41 -16.70
N LYS A 253 -13.63 5.45 -17.32
CA LYS A 253 -14.39 6.62 -17.84
C LYS A 253 -15.11 6.36 -19.16
N SER A 254 -14.69 5.39 -19.99
CA SER A 254 -15.30 5.15 -21.30
C SER A 254 -16.66 4.42 -21.27
N THR A 255 -17.17 4.07 -20.08
CA THR A 255 -18.45 3.36 -19.91
C THR A 255 -19.58 4.20 -19.31
N THR A 256 -19.35 5.50 -19.05
CA THR A 256 -20.45 6.43 -18.70
C THR A 256 -21.11 6.96 -19.97
N THR A 257 -22.18 6.31 -20.40
CA THR A 257 -23.13 6.93 -21.35
C THR A 257 -23.78 8.13 -20.65
N PRO A 258 -23.79 9.33 -21.24
CA PRO A 258 -24.51 10.46 -20.65
C PRO A 258 -26.01 10.14 -20.64
N MET A 259 -26.64 10.13 -19.46
CA MET A 259 -28.10 10.20 -19.37
C MET A 259 -28.55 11.49 -20.07
N LYS A 260 -29.30 11.34 -21.17
CA LYS A 260 -30.01 12.45 -21.80
C LYS A 260 -30.91 13.09 -20.75
N ARG A 261 -30.68 14.37 -20.46
CA ARG A 261 -31.65 15.19 -19.72
C ARG A 261 -32.90 15.32 -20.59
N GLU A 262 -33.98 14.67 -20.20
CA GLU A 262 -35.31 15.02 -20.68
C GLU A 262 -35.65 16.41 -20.13
N LYS A 263 -35.88 17.36 -21.05
CA LYS A 263 -36.45 18.65 -20.72
C LYS A 263 -37.93 18.43 -20.37
N LYS A 264 -38.31 18.84 -19.16
CA LYS A 264 -39.67 19.29 -18.86
C LYS A 264 -39.61 20.77 -18.55
#